data_AF-A0A7W6DNA3-F1
#
_entry.id   AF-A0A7W6DNA3-F1
#
_cell.length_a   1.000
_cell.length_b   1.000
_cell.length_c   1.000
_cell.angle_alpha   90.00
_cell.angle_beta   90.00
_cell.angle_gamma   90.00
#
_symmetry.space_group_name_H-M   'P 1'
#
loop_
_entity.id
_entity.type
_entity.pdbx_description
1 polymer ?
#
loop_
_entity_poly.entity_id
_entity_poly.type
_entity_poly.pdbx_seq_one_letter_code
_entity_poly.pdbx_strand_id
1 'polypeptide(L)'
;MIVNFETHASNERTFLSWVRTAVAIVGFGLAAARLSARAEPLWSTYLLFAAGGAVVMIAWLRMRHKRRRIDLKEQLPDDDGPAETFLLLLVMALFVLLGSFAVHVAP
;
A
#
# COMPACT_ATOMS: atom_id res chain seq x y z
N MET A 1 -2.74 -12.74 -29.20
CA MET A 1 -2.00 -11.77 -28.36
C MET A 1 -3.03 -10.93 -27.63
N ILE A 2 -3.05 -10.94 -26.29
CA ILE A 2 -4.00 -10.13 -25.51
C ILE A 2 -3.60 -8.66 -25.69
N VAL A 3 -4.54 -7.81 -26.09
CA VAL A 3 -4.30 -6.37 -26.27
C VAL A 3 -3.80 -5.78 -24.95
N ASN A 4 -2.73 -4.98 -24.98
CA ASN A 4 -2.15 -4.28 -23.83
C ASN A 4 -1.65 -5.16 -22.65
N PHE A 5 -1.28 -6.42 -22.91
CA PHE A 5 -0.79 -7.35 -21.86
C PHE A 5 0.37 -6.78 -21.02
N GLU A 6 1.36 -6.15 -21.67
CA GLU A 6 2.55 -5.60 -21.00
C GLU A 6 2.18 -4.51 -19.97
N THR A 7 1.23 -3.65 -20.32
CA THR A 7 0.75 -2.58 -19.44
C THR A 7 0.02 -3.15 -18.22
N HIS A 8 -0.83 -4.16 -18.42
CA HIS A 8 -1.51 -4.84 -17.33
C HIS A 8 -0.52 -5.54 -16.39
N ALA A 9 0.43 -6.30 -16.95
CA ALA A 9 1.46 -6.99 -16.19
C ALA A 9 2.39 -6.03 -15.42
N SER A 10 2.70 -4.85 -15.99
CA SER A 10 3.49 -3.82 -15.31
C SER A 10 2.77 -3.24 -14.08
N ASN A 11 1.48 -2.92 -14.22
CA ASN A 11 0.70 -2.34 -13.13
C ASN A 11 0.43 -3.39 -12.02
N GLU A 12 0.20 -4.66 -12.37
CA GLU A 12 0.10 -5.76 -11.41
C GLU A 12 1.40 -5.96 -10.61
N ARG A 13 2.57 -5.89 -11.26
CA ARG A 13 3.86 -5.94 -10.57
C ARG A 13 4.03 -4.81 -9.56
N THR A 14 3.64 -3.60 -9.94
CA THR A 14 3.68 -2.44 -9.03
C THR A 14 2.75 -2.66 -7.84
N PHE A 15 1.53 -3.14 -8.06
CA PHE A 15 0.62 -3.49 -6.97
C PHE A 15 1.23 -4.54 -6.03
N LEU A 16 1.77 -5.64 -6.57
CA LEU A 16 2.38 -6.70 -5.78
C LEU A 16 3.62 -6.22 -5.00
N SER A 17 4.42 -5.28 -5.53
CA SER A 17 5.52 -4.70 -4.77
C SER A 17 5.02 -3.91 -3.55
N TRP A 18 3.93 -3.14 -3.69
CA TRP A 18 3.35 -2.39 -2.57
C TRP A 18 2.74 -3.31 -1.49
N VAL A 19 2.05 -4.37 -1.91
CA VAL A 19 1.52 -5.38 -0.97
C VAL A 19 2.66 -6.06 -0.22
N ARG A 20 3.72 -6.46 -0.93
CA ARG A 20 4.90 -7.08 -0.31
C ARG A 20 5.54 -6.17 0.74
N THR A 21 5.75 -4.89 0.42
CA THR A 21 6.35 -3.95 1.37
C THR A 21 5.48 -3.75 2.61
N ALA A 22 4.16 -3.62 2.44
CA ALA A 22 3.24 -3.46 3.56
C ALA A 22 3.23 -4.71 4.47
N VAL A 23 3.14 -5.91 3.88
CA VAL A 23 3.16 -7.19 4.62
C VAL A 23 4.49 -7.39 5.35
N ALA A 24 5.62 -7.04 4.73
CA ALA A 24 6.92 -7.13 5.37
C ALA A 24 7.00 -6.23 6.61
N ILE A 25 6.58 -4.96 6.52
CA ILE A 25 6.62 -4.02 7.66
C ILE A 25 5.71 -4.51 8.80
N VAL A 26 4.48 -4.92 8.50
CA VAL A 26 3.55 -5.45 9.51
C VAL A 26 4.10 -6.72 10.16
N GLY A 27 4.65 -7.65 9.37
CA GLY A 27 5.24 -8.90 9.86
C GLY A 27 6.45 -8.66 10.77
N PHE A 28 7.34 -7.74 10.37
CA PHE A 28 8.46 -7.33 11.23
C PHE A 28 7.99 -6.65 12.52
N GLY A 29 6.93 -5.83 12.47
CA GLY A 29 6.40 -5.17 13.65
C GLY A 29 5.88 -6.18 14.67
N LEU A 30 5.17 -7.20 14.20
CA LEU A 30 4.69 -8.28 15.04
C LEU A 30 5.83 -9.14 15.61
N ALA A 31 6.87 -9.41 14.82
CA ALA A 31 8.06 -10.13 15.28
C ALA A 31 8.79 -9.34 16.37
N ALA A 32 9.01 -8.04 16.16
CA ALA A 32 9.66 -7.17 17.15
C ALA A 32 8.88 -7.12 18.47
N ALA A 33 7.56 -7.00 18.42
CA ALA A 33 6.69 -7.07 19.59
C ALA A 33 6.80 -8.39 20.38
N ARG A 34 7.13 -9.51 19.72
CA ARG A 34 7.34 -10.80 20.39
C ARG A 34 8.72 -10.96 21.01
N LEU A 35 9.73 -10.27 20.48
CA LEU A 35 11.07 -10.23 21.07
C LEU A 35 11.15 -9.23 22.22
N SER A 36 10.27 -8.22 22.23
CA SER A 36 10.09 -7.31 23.35
C SER A 36 9.55 -8.08 24.55
N ALA A 37 10.20 -7.94 25.72
CA ALA A 37 9.73 -8.54 26.98
C ALA A 37 8.56 -7.77 27.62
N ARG A 38 7.98 -6.80 26.89
CA ARG A 38 6.94 -5.90 27.37
C ARG A 38 5.55 -6.40 26.99
N ALA A 39 4.57 -6.11 27.85
CA ALA A 39 3.17 -6.20 27.48
C ALA A 39 2.84 -5.08 26.50
N GLU A 40 2.78 -5.41 25.21
CA GLU A 40 2.40 -4.46 24.17
C GLU A 40 0.90 -4.10 24.27
N PRO A 41 0.55 -2.81 24.24
CA PRO A 41 -0.85 -2.41 24.33
C PRO A 41 -1.59 -2.74 23.03
N LEU A 42 -2.80 -3.31 23.15
CA LEU A 42 -3.57 -3.80 22.00
C LEU A 42 -3.82 -2.73 20.91
N TRP A 43 -3.94 -1.46 21.31
CA TRP A 43 -4.19 -0.36 20.36
C TRP A 43 -3.05 -0.19 19.36
N SER A 44 -1.79 -0.42 19.74
CA SER A 44 -0.64 -0.23 18.84
C SER A 44 -0.61 -1.32 17.77
N THR A 45 -0.96 -2.56 18.14
CA THR A 45 -1.15 -3.68 17.21
C THR A 45 -2.26 -3.37 16.20
N TYR A 46 -3.43 -2.91 16.67
CA TYR A 46 -4.53 -2.55 15.76
C TYR A 46 -4.15 -1.41 14.83
N LEU A 47 -3.39 -0.43 15.31
CA LEU A 47 -2.92 0.71 14.51
C LEU A 47 -1.93 0.24 13.42
N LEU A 48 -1.01 -0.67 13.74
CA LEU A 48 -0.10 -1.29 12.77
C LEU A 48 -0.86 -2.04 11.66
N PHE A 49 -1.83 -2.87 12.03
CA PHE A 49 -2.67 -3.58 11.06
C PHE A 49 -3.53 -2.63 10.23
N ALA A 50 -4.14 -1.62 10.85
CA ALA A 50 -4.96 -0.64 10.15
C ALA A 50 -4.15 0.17 9.13
N ALA A 51 -2.95 0.60 9.51
CA ALA A 51 -2.04 1.31 8.60
C ALA A 51 -1.58 0.42 7.45
N GLY A 52 -1.25 -0.86 7.72
CA GLY A 52 -0.85 -1.81 6.69
C GLY A 52 -1.99 -2.10 5.71
N GLY A 53 -3.21 -2.29 6.25
CA GLY A 53 -4.43 -2.44 5.47
C GLY A 53 -4.74 -1.22 4.61
N ALA A 54 -4.52 -0.01 5.12
CA ALA A 54 -4.71 1.22 4.37
C ALA A 54 -3.77 1.30 3.15
N VAL A 55 -2.49 0.96 3.30
CA VAL A 55 -1.54 0.90 2.16
C VAL A 55 -2.02 -0.07 1.08
N VAL A 56 -2.41 -1.28 1.48
CA VAL A 56 -2.92 -2.31 0.54
C VAL A 56 -4.22 -1.84 -0.12
N MET A 57 -5.13 -1.24 0.64
CA MET A 57 -6.41 -0.72 0.14
C MET A 57 -6.18 0.40 -0.89
N ILE A 58 -5.31 1.36 -0.60
CA ILE A 58 -5.00 2.47 -1.52
C ILE A 58 -4.30 1.94 -2.79
N ALA A 59 -3.36 1.00 -2.64
CA ALA A 59 -2.70 0.36 -3.78
C ALA A 59 -3.71 -0.37 -4.67
N TRP A 60 -4.69 -1.06 -4.08
CA TRP A 60 -5.76 -1.73 -4.79
C TRP A 60 -6.71 -0.74 -5.48
N LEU A 61 -7.12 0.34 -4.81
CA LEU A 61 -7.95 1.39 -5.38
C LEU A 61 -7.26 2.04 -6.59
N ARG A 62 -5.96 2.35 -6.48
CA ARG A 62 -5.14 2.85 -7.60
C ARG A 62 -5.16 1.89 -8.79
N MET A 63 -4.97 0.59 -8.54
CA MET A 63 -5.02 -0.45 -9.57
C MET A 63 -6.40 -0.52 -10.25
N ARG A 64 -7.48 -0.48 -9.47
CA ARG A 64 -8.85 -0.53 -9.97
C ARG A 64 -9.21 0.71 -10.79
N HIS A 65 -8.72 1.88 -10.39
CA HIS A 65 -8.93 3.14 -11.11
C HIS A 65 -8.21 3.15 -12.46
N LYS A 66 -6.94 2.71 -12.51
CA LYS A 66 -6.17 2.54 -13.75
C LYS A 66 -6.83 1.52 -14.69
N ARG A 67 -7.33 0.38 -14.17
CA ARG A 67 -8.06 -0.62 -14.98
C ARG A 67 -9.32 -0.05 -15.61
N ARG A 68 -10.11 0.73 -14.86
CA ARG A 68 -11.34 1.34 -15.37
C ARG A 68 -11.13 2.31 -16.53
N ARG A 69 -9.99 3.03 -16.56
CA ARG A 69 -9.68 3.96 -17.66
C ARG A 69 -9.21 3.25 -18.93
N ILE A 70 -8.55 2.09 -18.80
CA ILE A 70 -8.04 1.32 -19.95
C ILE A 70 -9.17 0.64 -20.73
N ASP A 71 -10.23 0.17 -20.06
CA ASP A 71 -11.38 -0.44 -20.73
C ASP A 71 -12.22 0.55 -21.54
N LEU A 72 -12.17 1.85 -21.21
CA LEU A 72 -13.04 2.85 -21.83
C LEU A 72 -12.54 3.41 -23.18
N LYS A 73 -11.34 3.02 -23.67
CA LYS A 73 -10.75 3.55 -24.94
C LYS A 73 -10.67 5.09 -25.04
N GLU A 74 -10.84 5.82 -23.96
CA GLU A 74 -10.76 7.28 -23.98
C GLU A 74 -9.30 7.71 -23.88
N GLN A 75 -8.70 8.02 -25.04
CA GLN A 75 -7.50 8.83 -25.14
C GLN A 75 -7.88 10.28 -24.75
N LEU A 76 -8.20 10.51 -23.47
CA LEU A 76 -8.28 11.86 -22.95
C LEU A 76 -6.85 12.44 -22.86
N PRO A 77 -6.69 13.77 -23.02
CA PRO A 77 -5.43 14.46 -22.78
C PRO A 77 -4.82 14.02 -21.44
N ASP A 78 -3.49 13.92 -21.40
CA ASP A 78 -2.63 13.42 -20.32
C ASP A 78 -2.79 14.22 -18.99
N ASP A 79 -3.98 14.21 -18.42
CA ASP A 79 -4.29 14.79 -17.12
C ASP A 79 -3.87 13.76 -16.06
N ASP A 80 -2.58 13.79 -15.72
CA ASP A 80 -1.91 12.90 -14.76
C ASP A 80 -2.32 13.19 -13.30
N GLY A 81 -3.01 14.29 -13.03
CA GLY A 81 -3.42 14.74 -11.69
C GLY A 81 -4.02 13.64 -10.78
N PRO A 82 -5.02 12.84 -11.21
CA PRO A 82 -5.56 11.78 -10.39
C PRO A 82 -4.56 10.64 -10.14
N ALA A 83 -3.68 10.31 -11.10
CA ALA A 83 -2.70 9.25 -10.93
C ALA A 83 -1.60 9.65 -9.93
N GLU A 84 -1.17 10.91 -9.96
CA GLU A 84 -0.25 11.51 -9.01
C GLU A 84 -0.86 11.59 -7.61
N THR A 85 -2.13 11.98 -7.50
CA THR A 85 -2.85 12.02 -6.21
C THR A 85 -2.88 10.65 -5.53
N PHE A 86 -3.18 9.57 -6.27
CA PHE A 86 -3.16 8.22 -5.70
C PHE A 86 -1.76 7.78 -5.26
N LEU A 87 -0.71 8.20 -5.97
CA LEU A 87 0.67 7.95 -5.57
C LEU A 87 1.02 8.67 -4.28
N LEU A 88 0.67 9.95 -4.17
CA LEU A 88 0.88 10.73 -2.94
C LEU A 88 0.14 10.10 -1.75
N LEU A 89 -1.13 9.73 -1.92
CA LEU A 89 -1.90 9.03 -0.87
C LEU A 89 -1.25 7.72 -0.45
N LEU A 90 -0.71 6.95 -1.39
CA LEU A 90 -0.05 5.68 -1.11
C LEU A 90 1.25 5.88 -0.34
N VAL A 91 2.05 6.88 -0.73
CA VAL A 91 3.29 7.27 -0.05
C VAL A 91 2.99 7.77 1.37
N MET A 92 1.97 8.62 1.53
CA MET A 92 1.52 9.10 2.83
C MET A 92 1.07 7.94 3.73
N ALA A 93 0.30 6.99 3.19
CA ALA A 93 -0.10 5.80 3.94
C ALA A 93 1.09 4.93 4.33
N LEU A 94 2.13 4.83 3.49
CA LEU A 94 3.37 4.14 3.85
C LEU A 94 4.08 4.84 5.00
N PHE A 95 4.17 6.17 5.00
CA PHE A 95 4.76 6.91 6.12
C PHE A 95 3.97 6.71 7.41
N VAL A 96 2.64 6.68 7.34
CA VAL A 96 1.79 6.35 8.50
C VAL A 96 2.07 4.93 9.00
N LEU A 97 2.25 3.95 8.10
CA LEU A 97 2.62 2.58 8.47
C LEU A 97 4.02 2.50 9.11
N LEU A 98 4.99 3.27 8.61
CA LEU A 98 6.32 3.33 9.22
C LEU A 98 6.28 4.01 10.58
N GLY A 99 5.49 5.07 10.73
CA GLY A 99 5.27 5.74 12.01
C GLY A 99 4.58 4.84 13.02
N SER A 100 3.57 4.06 12.59
CA SER A 100 2.90 3.09 13.46
C SER A 100 3.84 1.97 13.90
N PHE A 101 4.65 1.46 12.98
CA PHE A 101 5.71 0.51 13.29
C PHE A 101 6.70 1.08 14.30
N ALA A 102 7.17 2.32 14.11
CA ALA A 102 8.10 2.96 15.03
C ALA A 102 7.51 3.11 16.43
N VAL A 103 6.24 3.56 16.55
CA VAL A 103 5.54 3.65 17.84
C VAL A 103 5.33 2.27 18.49
N HIS A 104 5.11 1.24 17.67
CA HIS A 104 4.90 -0.14 18.13
C HIS A 104 6.20 -0.81 18.60
N VAL A 105 7.36 -0.39 18.08
CA VAL A 105 8.67 -1.01 18.38
C VAL A 105 9.52 -0.14 19.33
N ALA A 106 9.26 1.16 19.42
CA ALA A 106 10.01 2.06 20.28
C ALA A 106 9.80 1.72 21.78
N PRO A 107 10.88 1.82 22.60
CA PRO A 107 10.84 1.52 24.04
C PRO A 107 10.02 2.51 24.86
#